data_AF-A0A4Q1BDT8-F1
#
_entry.id   AF-A0A4Q1BDT8-F1
#
_cell.length_a   1.000
_cell.length_b   1.000
_cell.length_c   1.000
_cell.angle_alpha   90.00
_cell.angle_beta   90.00
_cell.angle_gamma   90.00
#
_symmetry.space_group_name_H-M   'P 1'
#
loop_
_entity.id
_entity.type
_entity.pdbx_description
1 polymer ?
#
loop_
_entity_poly.entity_id
_entity_poly.type
_entity_poly.pdbx_seq_one_letter_code
_entity_poly.pdbx_strand_id
1 'polypeptide(L)'
;MSHWTSPTDLSLAIPPSRLSVLTEEWNAALSRESEHFHIITKYDSDLDLMLSRSLQDQLSKALQSVVQSYNYQNVKLWQLSNLHFFMCWKPESGNYTYIAQSTADQLQGPIISGIVSVGATYDGMVLNSIDLPIQISAPYQSLSQATNAKFQQLQELWIPNRQAWRMTTRDVNKLVSNAQTIVMTHLTDVDTEWGRSIKQTLNGTEDTLWSEVKVELKAAGKDVESIRIKSYFDGVCWANECAVNLPRVTLEMTLERKSGWNRIGEVSMTSEIQATVLTLS
;
A
#
# COMPACT_ATOMS: atom_id res chain seq x y z
N MET A 1 21.93 29.41 22.01
CA MET A 1 20.49 29.11 22.13
C MET A 1 19.72 30.36 21.75
N SER A 2 19.05 30.38 20.61
CA SER A 2 18.23 31.51 20.16
C SER A 2 16.77 31.08 20.09
N HIS A 3 15.95 31.74 20.89
CA HIS A 3 14.50 31.57 20.99
C HIS A 3 13.80 31.90 19.68
N TRP A 4 13.02 30.97 19.13
CA TRP A 4 11.93 31.28 18.19
C TRP A 4 10.77 30.31 18.42
N THR A 5 9.67 30.86 18.94
CA THR A 5 8.47 30.16 19.43
C THR A 5 7.24 30.34 18.53
N SER A 6 7.39 30.72 17.25
CA SER A 6 6.23 30.79 16.36
C SER A 6 6.51 30.36 14.90
N PRO A 7 5.79 29.37 14.35
CA PRO A 7 5.83 28.97 12.94
C PRO A 7 5.30 30.01 11.93
N THR A 8 4.88 31.21 12.37
CA THR A 8 4.18 32.21 11.54
C THR A 8 5.07 33.09 10.66
N ASP A 9 6.40 32.99 10.72
CA ASP A 9 7.29 33.92 10.00
C ASP A 9 7.49 33.61 8.50
N LEU A 10 6.88 32.56 7.94
CA LEU A 10 7.01 32.28 6.50
C LEU A 10 6.26 33.25 5.59
N SER A 11 5.12 33.79 6.04
CA SER A 11 4.34 34.77 5.27
C SER A 11 5.02 36.14 5.18
N LEU A 12 6.06 36.37 6.00
CA LEU A 12 6.86 37.60 6.00
C LEU A 12 8.16 37.47 5.17
N ALA A 13 8.65 36.26 4.92
CA ALA A 13 9.93 36.03 4.23
C ALA A 13 9.80 35.83 2.71
N ILE A 14 8.64 35.36 2.22
CA ILE A 14 8.44 35.00 0.81
C ILE A 14 7.08 35.56 0.34
N PRO A 15 7.01 36.30 -0.78
CA PRO A 15 5.74 36.75 -1.34
C PRO A 15 4.80 35.58 -1.64
N PRO A 16 3.48 35.69 -1.42
CA PRO A 16 2.52 34.61 -1.69
C PRO A 16 2.59 34.05 -3.12
N SER A 17 2.87 34.91 -4.11
CA SER A 17 3.06 34.53 -5.52
C SER A 17 4.32 33.71 -5.79
N ARG A 18 5.30 33.72 -4.88
CA ARG A 18 6.51 32.89 -4.95
C ARG A 18 6.34 31.58 -4.18
N LEU A 19 5.50 31.57 -3.16
CA LEU A 19 5.14 30.35 -2.43
C LEU A 19 4.40 29.36 -3.32
N SER A 20 3.53 29.81 -4.22
CA SER A 20 2.83 28.93 -5.17
C SER A 20 3.81 28.24 -6.12
N VAL A 21 4.77 28.99 -6.69
CA VAL A 21 5.81 28.45 -7.58
C VAL A 21 6.69 27.43 -6.86
N LEU A 22 7.10 27.72 -5.61
CA LEU A 22 7.87 26.77 -4.80
C LEU A 22 7.08 25.49 -4.50
N THR A 23 5.78 25.63 -4.25
CA THR A 23 4.89 24.48 -4.01
C THR A 23 4.72 23.64 -5.28
N GLU A 24 4.60 24.27 -6.45
CA GLU A 24 4.54 23.57 -7.74
C GLU A 24 5.83 22.79 -8.03
N GLU A 25 7.00 23.40 -7.88
CA GLU A 25 8.29 22.73 -8.07
C GLU A 25 8.51 21.59 -7.06
N TRP A 26 8.07 21.78 -5.81
CA TRP A 26 8.09 20.73 -4.80
C TRP A 26 7.25 19.53 -5.19
N ASN A 27 6.00 19.76 -5.58
CA ASN A 27 5.08 18.70 -6.00
C ASN A 27 5.55 18.00 -7.29
N ALA A 28 6.17 18.75 -8.20
CA ALA A 28 6.80 18.19 -9.39
C ALA A 28 7.99 17.27 -9.04
N ALA A 29 8.84 17.67 -8.08
CA ALA A 29 9.91 16.80 -7.58
C ALA A 29 9.37 15.55 -6.88
N LEU A 30 8.34 15.68 -6.03
CA LEU A 30 7.66 14.53 -5.41
C LEU A 30 7.11 13.57 -6.46
N SER A 31 6.47 14.10 -7.50
CA SER A 31 5.89 13.27 -8.56
C SER A 31 6.97 12.52 -9.36
N ARG A 32 8.03 13.22 -9.77
CA ARG A 32 9.16 12.63 -10.53
C ARG A 32 9.90 11.55 -9.74
N GLU A 33 10.15 11.80 -8.46
CA GLU A 33 10.93 10.90 -7.62
C GLU A 33 10.07 9.78 -7.00
N SER A 34 8.74 9.95 -6.94
CA SER A 34 7.82 8.91 -6.43
C SER A 34 7.81 7.62 -7.22
N GLU A 35 8.17 7.66 -8.51
CA GLU A 35 8.33 6.45 -9.32
C GLU A 35 9.62 5.66 -8.99
N HIS A 36 10.60 6.31 -8.34
CA HIS A 36 11.92 5.75 -8.02
C HIS A 36 12.13 5.50 -6.52
N PHE A 37 11.22 5.98 -5.67
CA PHE A 37 11.18 5.64 -4.26
C PHE A 37 10.65 4.22 -4.05
N HIS A 38 11.46 3.23 -4.43
CA HIS A 38 11.17 1.84 -4.12
C HIS A 38 11.40 1.63 -2.62
N ILE A 39 10.38 1.94 -1.81
CA ILE A 39 10.43 1.68 -0.38
C ILE A 39 10.49 0.17 -0.15
N ILE A 40 9.87 -0.65 -0.99
CA ILE A 40 10.04 -2.10 -0.98
C ILE A 40 10.05 -2.59 -2.42
N THR A 41 11.10 -3.29 -2.85
CA THR A 41 11.14 -3.85 -4.19
C THR A 41 10.33 -5.15 -4.26
N LYS A 42 9.50 -5.28 -5.31
CA LYS A 42 8.73 -6.48 -5.71
C LYS A 42 7.34 -6.67 -5.08
N TYR A 43 6.61 -5.60 -4.80
CA TYR A 43 5.24 -5.71 -4.29
C TYR A 43 4.14 -5.55 -5.34
N ASP A 44 2.92 -5.88 -4.89
CA ASP A 44 1.68 -5.59 -5.59
C ASP A 44 1.48 -4.07 -5.73
N SER A 45 0.89 -3.64 -6.85
CA SER A 45 0.74 -2.22 -7.19
C SER A 45 -0.04 -1.41 -6.15
N ASP A 46 -0.97 -2.04 -5.43
CA ASP A 46 -1.83 -1.31 -4.49
C ASP A 46 -1.11 -1.02 -3.16
N LEU A 47 -0.28 -1.94 -2.67
CA LEU A 47 0.56 -1.71 -1.47
C LEU A 47 1.63 -0.65 -1.75
N ASP A 48 2.29 -0.76 -2.91
CA ASP A 48 3.29 0.22 -3.34
C ASP A 48 2.66 1.61 -3.50
N LEU A 49 1.44 1.68 -4.04
CA LEU A 49 0.69 2.92 -4.14
C LEU A 49 0.37 3.51 -2.76
N MET A 50 -0.04 2.69 -1.79
CA MET A 50 -0.33 3.15 -0.43
C MET A 50 0.92 3.69 0.27
N LEU A 51 2.03 2.96 0.23
CA LEU A 51 3.30 3.39 0.80
C LEU A 51 3.82 4.66 0.12
N SER A 52 3.70 4.74 -1.21
CA SER A 52 4.06 5.94 -1.99
C SER A 52 3.22 7.15 -1.59
N ARG A 53 1.91 6.97 -1.40
CA ARG A 53 1.02 8.05 -0.93
C ARG A 53 1.39 8.50 0.48
N SER A 54 1.69 7.57 1.39
CA SER A 54 2.13 7.92 2.75
C SER A 54 3.45 8.70 2.73
N LEU A 55 4.41 8.30 1.89
CA LEU A 55 5.66 9.04 1.69
C LEU A 55 5.41 10.45 1.13
N GLN A 56 4.57 10.57 0.09
CA GLN A 56 4.20 11.85 -0.49
C GLN A 56 3.55 12.79 0.53
N ASP A 57 2.65 12.27 1.38
CA ASP A 57 2.01 13.04 2.45
C ASP A 57 3.04 13.55 3.47
N GLN A 58 3.99 12.71 3.89
CA GLN A 58 5.06 13.12 4.81
C GLN A 58 5.93 14.22 4.24
N LEU A 59 6.41 14.04 3.01
CA LEU A 59 7.29 15.01 2.36
C LEU A 59 6.54 16.31 2.07
N SER A 60 5.27 16.25 1.68
CA SER A 60 4.44 17.45 1.48
C SER A 60 4.35 18.32 2.74
N LYS A 61 4.30 17.70 3.94
CA LYS A 61 4.32 18.41 5.22
C LYS A 61 5.68 19.01 5.56
N ALA A 62 6.77 18.51 4.97
CA ALA A 62 8.13 18.95 5.25
C ALA A 62 8.57 20.18 4.44
N LEU A 63 7.86 20.55 3.37
CA LEU A 63 8.21 21.69 2.51
C LEU A 63 8.51 22.97 3.31
N GLN A 64 7.69 23.27 4.32
CA GLN A 64 7.86 24.43 5.17
C GLN A 64 9.21 24.43 5.90
N SER A 65 9.62 23.28 6.45
CA SER A 65 10.89 23.12 7.16
C SER A 65 12.09 23.20 6.22
N VAL A 66 11.96 22.68 5.00
CA VAL A 66 12.99 22.77 3.94
C VAL A 66 13.24 24.23 3.56
N VAL A 67 12.18 24.98 3.30
CA VAL A 67 12.25 26.41 2.95
C VAL A 67 12.91 27.21 4.07
N GLN A 68 12.55 26.94 5.33
CA GLN A 68 13.19 27.57 6.49
C GLN A 68 14.69 27.27 6.56
N SER A 69 15.08 26.00 6.37
CA SER A 69 16.48 25.57 6.42
C SER A 69 17.34 26.24 5.36
N TYR A 70 16.84 26.36 4.12
CA TYR A 70 17.53 27.09 3.05
C TYR A 70 17.62 28.59 3.33
N ASN A 71 16.58 29.21 3.88
CA ASN A 71 16.62 30.61 4.29
C ASN A 71 17.70 30.85 5.36
N TYR A 72 17.85 29.96 6.34
CA TYR A 72 18.93 30.05 7.35
C TYR A 72 20.32 29.93 6.74
N GLN A 73 20.46 29.20 5.65
CA GLN A 73 21.70 29.10 4.88
C GLN A 73 21.94 30.30 3.95
N ASN A 74 21.14 31.37 4.08
CA ASN A 74 21.13 32.56 3.21
C ASN A 74 20.86 32.25 1.73
N VAL A 75 20.21 31.12 1.43
CA VAL A 75 19.73 30.82 0.08
C VAL A 75 18.47 31.65 -0.16
N LYS A 76 18.56 32.59 -1.09
CA LYS A 76 17.43 33.47 -1.44
C LYS A 76 16.46 32.76 -2.37
N LEU A 77 15.77 31.73 -1.88
CA LEU A 77 14.85 30.88 -2.67
C LEU A 77 13.85 31.67 -3.53
N TRP A 78 13.43 32.86 -3.07
CA TRP A 78 12.49 33.76 -3.78
C TRP A 78 13.09 34.49 -4.99
N GLN A 79 14.42 34.51 -5.15
CA GLN A 79 15.10 35.10 -6.31
C GLN A 79 15.35 34.09 -7.43
N LEU A 80 15.03 32.81 -7.20
CA LEU A 80 15.47 31.69 -8.01
C LEU A 80 14.34 31.26 -8.96
N SER A 81 14.26 31.89 -10.14
CA SER A 81 13.24 31.54 -11.15
C SER A 81 13.42 30.14 -11.76
N ASN A 82 14.57 29.50 -11.56
CA ASN A 82 14.96 28.20 -12.13
C ASN A 82 15.30 27.18 -11.03
N LEU A 83 14.55 27.21 -9.92
CA LEU A 83 14.76 26.27 -8.83
C LEU A 83 14.20 24.90 -9.21
N HIS A 84 14.96 23.83 -8.96
CA HIS A 84 14.45 22.46 -9.04
C HIS A 84 14.84 21.68 -7.81
N PHE A 85 13.86 21.04 -7.17
CA PHE A 85 14.11 20.10 -6.08
C PHE A 85 14.44 18.72 -6.65
N PHE A 86 15.29 18.01 -5.93
CA PHE A 86 15.56 16.59 -6.13
C PHE A 86 15.65 15.91 -4.76
N MET A 87 15.29 14.64 -4.71
CA MET A 87 15.13 13.92 -3.46
C MET A 87 15.68 12.51 -3.63
N CYS A 88 16.44 12.03 -2.64
CA CYS A 88 16.93 10.66 -2.65
C CYS A 88 16.97 10.11 -1.22
N TRP A 89 16.71 8.81 -1.07
CA TRP A 89 16.99 8.14 0.19
C TRP A 89 18.48 8.15 0.46
N LYS A 90 18.88 8.49 1.69
CA LYS A 90 20.26 8.31 2.09
C LYS A 90 20.57 6.81 2.14
N PRO A 91 21.70 6.36 1.58
CA PRO A 91 22.12 4.97 1.68
C PRO A 91 22.09 4.50 3.13
N GLU A 92 21.57 3.29 3.36
CA GLU A 92 21.52 2.63 4.67
C GLU A 92 20.73 3.38 5.76
N SER A 93 20.01 4.45 5.39
CA SER A 93 19.20 5.22 6.35
C SER A 93 17.81 4.64 6.53
N GLY A 94 17.31 3.92 5.52
CA GLY A 94 16.04 3.21 5.57
C GLY A 94 16.14 2.02 6.50
N ASN A 95 15.31 1.98 7.54
CA ASN A 95 15.17 0.82 8.41
C ASN A 95 13.70 0.54 8.69
N TYR A 96 13.37 -0.74 8.82
CA TYR A 96 12.12 -1.15 9.42
C TYR A 96 12.22 -0.90 10.92
N THR A 97 11.53 0.12 11.43
CA THR A 97 11.58 0.41 12.88
C THR A 97 10.50 -0.40 13.58
N TYR A 98 10.94 -1.17 14.57
CA TYR A 98 10.09 -1.71 15.61
C TYR A 98 10.59 -1.18 16.96
N ILE A 99 9.65 -0.73 17.80
CA ILE A 99 9.91 -0.52 19.21
C ILE A 99 9.51 -1.81 19.92
N ALA A 100 10.51 -2.65 20.20
CA ALA A 100 10.36 -3.77 21.11
C ALA A 100 10.11 -3.25 22.52
N GLN A 101 8.83 -3.23 22.91
CA GLN A 101 8.29 -3.31 24.27
C GLN A 101 6.97 -2.54 24.34
N SER A 102 5.85 -3.21 24.14
CA SER A 102 4.94 -3.47 25.25
C SER A 102 3.95 -4.53 24.79
N THR A 103 3.19 -5.07 25.74
CA THR A 103 1.99 -5.90 25.62
C THR A 103 1.22 -5.76 24.30
N ALA A 104 0.49 -6.82 23.94
CA ALA A 104 -0.29 -7.06 22.70
C ALA A 104 -1.28 -5.97 22.23
N ASP A 105 -1.24 -4.77 22.79
CA ASP A 105 -2.03 -3.62 22.38
C ASP A 105 -1.10 -2.58 21.72
N GLN A 106 -1.23 -2.46 20.39
CA GLN A 106 -0.84 -1.35 19.51
C GLN A 106 0.63 -1.27 19.01
N LEU A 107 0.75 -1.33 17.68
CA LEU A 107 1.86 -0.73 16.92
C LEU A 107 1.84 0.80 17.11
N GLN A 108 2.57 1.32 18.11
CA GLN A 108 2.62 2.77 18.37
C GLN A 108 3.73 3.52 17.60
N GLY A 109 4.46 2.86 16.69
CA GLY A 109 5.61 3.45 15.98
C GLY A 109 5.53 3.33 14.45
N PRO A 110 6.32 4.12 13.71
CA PRO A 110 6.45 4.00 12.25
C PRO A 110 7.18 2.71 11.88
N ILE A 111 6.67 2.00 10.90
CA ILE A 111 7.21 0.70 10.47
C ILE A 111 8.31 0.88 9.43
N ILE A 112 8.21 1.91 8.60
CA ILE A 112 9.29 2.32 7.73
C ILE A 112 9.81 3.65 8.25
N SER A 113 11.11 3.74 8.43
CA SER A 113 11.77 4.98 8.82
C SER A 113 13.04 5.16 8.03
N GLY A 114 13.48 6.40 7.86
CA GLY A 114 14.82 6.67 7.38
C GLY A 114 15.01 8.12 7.02
N ILE A 115 16.02 8.42 6.20
CA ILE A 115 16.38 9.79 5.87
C ILE A 115 16.27 10.02 4.37
N VAL A 116 15.40 10.93 3.97
CA VAL A 116 15.36 11.46 2.62
C VAL A 116 16.20 12.73 2.58
N SER A 117 17.24 12.72 1.76
CA SER A 117 18.05 13.89 1.44
C SER A 117 17.34 14.71 0.37
N VAL A 118 17.03 15.96 0.68
CA VAL A 118 16.38 16.90 -0.22
C VAL A 118 17.40 17.95 -0.65
N GLY A 119 17.77 17.91 -1.92
CA GLY A 119 18.58 18.94 -2.53
C GLY A 119 17.77 19.86 -3.43
N ALA A 120 18.39 20.96 -3.84
CA ALA A 120 17.84 21.82 -4.87
C ALA A 120 18.95 22.33 -5.78
N THR A 121 18.64 22.51 -7.06
CA THR A 121 19.53 23.18 -8.02
C THR A 121 18.97 24.54 -8.39
N TYR A 122 19.87 25.50 -8.59
CA TYR A 122 19.54 26.82 -9.11
C TYR A 122 20.58 27.27 -10.13
N ASP A 123 20.16 27.64 -11.34
CA ASP A 123 21.05 28.06 -12.43
C ASP A 123 22.25 27.10 -12.63
N GLY A 124 22.01 25.80 -12.45
CA GLY A 124 23.02 24.73 -12.54
C GLY A 124 23.90 24.53 -11.31
N MET A 125 23.77 25.37 -10.26
CA MET A 125 24.45 25.19 -8.98
C MET A 125 23.65 24.30 -8.04
N VAL A 126 24.31 23.32 -7.42
CA VAL A 126 23.71 22.45 -6.40
C VAL A 126 23.78 23.13 -5.04
N LEU A 127 22.63 23.28 -4.39
CA LEU A 127 22.51 23.77 -3.01
C LEU A 127 22.76 22.63 -2.02
N ASN A 128 23.13 22.97 -0.79
CA ASN A 128 23.36 21.97 0.26
C ASN A 128 22.08 21.16 0.51
N SER A 129 22.21 19.84 0.58
CA SER A 129 21.09 18.97 0.90
C SER A 129 20.60 19.16 2.34
N ILE A 130 19.30 19.01 2.53
CA ILE A 130 18.64 18.98 3.83
C ILE A 130 18.19 17.55 4.09
N ASP A 131 18.51 17.05 5.28
CA ASP A 131 18.11 15.72 5.70
C ASP A 131 16.74 15.76 6.36
N LEU A 132 15.80 15.01 5.80
CA LEU A 132 14.46 14.87 6.34
C LEU A 132 14.27 13.45 6.91
N PRO A 133 14.07 13.30 8.23
CA PRO A 133 13.64 12.03 8.79
C PRO A 133 12.19 11.75 8.35
N ILE A 134 11.97 10.56 7.79
CA ILE A 134 10.67 10.06 7.32
C ILE A 134 10.27 8.87 8.19
N GLN A 135 8.97 8.75 8.48
CA GLN A 135 8.38 7.80 9.41
C GLN A 135 6.99 7.34 8.97
N ILE A 136 6.89 6.29 8.15
CA ILE A 136 5.62 5.80 7.60
C ILE A 136 5.04 4.68 8.47
N SER A 137 3.77 4.79 8.84
CA SER A 137 3.00 3.76 9.54
C SER A 137 2.64 2.58 8.62
N ALA A 138 2.34 1.41 9.20
CA ALA A 138 1.76 0.28 8.46
C ALA A 138 0.52 0.72 7.67
N PRO A 139 0.43 0.44 6.37
CA PRO A 139 -0.87 0.25 5.77
C PRO A 139 -1.47 -1.04 6.33
N TYR A 140 -2.74 -0.96 6.73
CA TYR A 140 -3.53 -2.09 7.21
C TYR A 140 -4.65 -2.40 6.22
N GLN A 141 -4.78 -3.68 5.88
CA GLN A 141 -5.95 -4.20 5.19
C GLN A 141 -6.17 -5.65 5.60
N SER A 142 -7.31 -5.93 6.25
CA SER A 142 -7.65 -7.29 6.65
C SER A 142 -8.06 -8.16 5.46
N LEU A 143 -7.97 -9.49 5.62
CA LEU A 143 -8.47 -10.46 4.64
C LEU A 143 -9.95 -10.22 4.30
N SER A 144 -10.76 -9.90 5.31
CA SER A 144 -12.19 -9.65 5.12
C SER A 144 -12.44 -8.36 4.34
N GLN A 145 -11.70 -7.29 4.63
CA GLN A 145 -11.78 -6.02 3.89
C GLN A 145 -11.34 -6.21 2.43
N ALA A 146 -10.19 -6.86 2.20
CA ALA A 146 -9.68 -7.15 0.85
C ALA A 146 -10.65 -8.03 0.04
N THR A 147 -11.19 -9.09 0.66
CA THR A 147 -12.17 -9.98 0.03
C THR A 147 -13.43 -9.21 -0.35
N ASN A 148 -14.00 -8.44 0.58
CA ASN A 148 -15.21 -7.67 0.32
C ASN A 148 -15.02 -6.66 -0.81
N ALA A 149 -13.92 -5.89 -0.78
CA ALA A 149 -13.60 -4.94 -1.83
C ALA A 149 -13.45 -5.64 -3.18
N LYS A 150 -12.79 -6.80 -3.22
CA LYS A 150 -12.61 -7.54 -4.47
C LYS A 150 -13.93 -8.06 -5.02
N PHE A 151 -14.77 -8.68 -4.20
CA PHE A 151 -16.06 -9.22 -4.64
C PHE A 151 -17.05 -8.14 -5.07
N GLN A 152 -16.99 -6.94 -4.47
CA GLN A 152 -17.72 -5.76 -4.97
C GLN A 152 -17.28 -5.38 -6.40
N GLN A 153 -15.97 -5.29 -6.64
CA GLN A 153 -15.43 -5.02 -7.99
C GLN A 153 -15.79 -6.11 -9.00
N LEU A 154 -15.76 -7.39 -8.60
CA LEU A 154 -16.11 -8.51 -9.48
C LEU A 154 -17.55 -8.44 -9.96
N GLN A 155 -18.46 -7.93 -9.13
CA GLN A 155 -19.85 -7.75 -9.52
C GLN A 155 -19.95 -6.85 -10.76
N GLU A 156 -19.23 -5.72 -10.77
CA GLU A 156 -19.20 -4.79 -11.88
C GLU A 156 -18.49 -5.38 -13.11
N LEU A 157 -17.40 -6.11 -12.90
CA LEU A 157 -16.60 -6.73 -13.97
C LEU A 157 -17.31 -7.90 -14.66
N TRP A 158 -18.18 -8.63 -13.95
CA TRP A 158 -18.81 -9.85 -14.49
C TRP A 158 -20.19 -9.59 -15.12
N ILE A 159 -20.88 -8.51 -14.73
CA ILE A 159 -22.16 -8.11 -15.33
C ILE A 159 -22.10 -8.00 -16.87
N PRO A 160 -21.04 -7.46 -17.50
CA PRO A 160 -20.90 -7.42 -18.96
C PRO A 160 -20.88 -8.82 -19.62
N ASN A 161 -20.31 -9.82 -18.97
CA ASN A 161 -20.18 -11.18 -19.51
C ASN A 161 -21.49 -12.00 -19.47
N ARG A 162 -22.53 -11.47 -18.82
CA ARG A 162 -23.82 -12.17 -18.63
C ARG A 162 -24.45 -12.67 -19.92
N GLN A 163 -24.32 -11.92 -21.02
CA GLN A 163 -24.90 -12.31 -22.32
C GLN A 163 -24.18 -13.52 -22.90
N ALA A 164 -22.85 -13.56 -22.82
CA ALA A 164 -22.05 -14.70 -23.26
C ALA A 164 -22.34 -15.95 -22.44
N TRP A 165 -22.65 -15.81 -21.15
CA TRP A 165 -23.00 -16.92 -20.26
C TRP A 165 -24.49 -17.28 -20.24
N ARG A 166 -25.33 -16.59 -21.01
CA ARG A 166 -26.80 -16.73 -20.99
C ARG A 166 -27.37 -16.67 -19.57
N MET A 167 -26.91 -15.67 -18.82
CA MET A 167 -27.29 -15.38 -17.44
C MET A 167 -28.02 -14.03 -17.37
N THR A 168 -28.95 -13.92 -16.42
CA THR A 168 -29.52 -12.62 -16.07
C THR A 168 -28.58 -11.87 -15.12
N THR A 169 -28.76 -10.55 -14.97
CA THR A 169 -28.05 -9.77 -13.92
C THR A 169 -28.31 -10.35 -12.53
N ARG A 170 -29.51 -10.87 -12.28
CA ARG A 170 -29.86 -11.53 -11.01
C ARG A 170 -29.03 -12.80 -10.77
N ASP A 171 -28.79 -13.59 -11.82
CA ASP A 171 -27.99 -14.81 -11.72
C ASP A 171 -26.52 -14.47 -11.41
N VAL A 172 -25.97 -13.44 -12.07
CA VAL A 172 -24.59 -12.98 -11.81
C VAL A 172 -24.46 -12.45 -10.38
N ASN A 173 -25.42 -11.64 -9.91
CA ASN A 173 -25.40 -11.14 -8.53
C ASN A 173 -25.46 -12.28 -7.51
N LYS A 174 -26.30 -13.30 -7.75
CA LYS A 174 -26.35 -14.50 -6.89
C LYS A 174 -25.04 -15.27 -6.91
N LEU A 175 -24.45 -15.49 -8.08
CA LEU A 175 -23.16 -16.17 -8.22
C LEU A 175 -22.08 -15.47 -7.41
N VAL A 176 -21.93 -14.15 -7.56
CA VAL A 176 -20.93 -13.34 -6.85
C VAL A 176 -21.19 -13.37 -5.35
N SER A 177 -22.44 -13.17 -4.92
CA SER A 177 -22.81 -13.17 -3.49
C SER A 177 -22.57 -14.54 -2.83
N ASN A 178 -22.88 -15.63 -3.53
CA ASN A 178 -22.67 -16.98 -3.01
C ASN A 178 -21.18 -17.31 -2.93
N ALA A 179 -20.43 -16.99 -3.99
CA ALA A 179 -18.98 -17.17 -4.03
C ALA A 179 -18.31 -16.36 -2.90
N GLN A 180 -18.69 -15.09 -2.72
CA GLN A 180 -18.21 -14.26 -1.62
C GLN A 180 -18.50 -14.91 -0.27
N THR A 181 -19.73 -15.36 -0.04
CA THR A 181 -20.12 -16.01 1.22
C THR A 181 -19.25 -17.23 1.51
N ILE A 182 -19.02 -18.09 0.50
CA ILE A 182 -18.17 -19.28 0.64
C ILE A 182 -16.72 -18.89 0.92
N VAL A 183 -16.16 -17.93 0.17
CA VAL A 183 -14.80 -17.44 0.44
C VAL A 183 -14.68 -16.91 1.87
N MET A 184 -15.64 -16.09 2.30
CA MET A 184 -15.66 -15.50 3.63
C MET A 184 -15.68 -16.57 4.73
N THR A 185 -16.34 -17.72 4.52
CA THR A 185 -16.33 -18.84 5.49
C THR A 185 -14.98 -19.55 5.60
N HIS A 186 -14.09 -19.39 4.63
CA HIS A 186 -12.76 -20.02 4.59
C HIS A 186 -11.62 -19.05 4.93
N LEU A 187 -11.89 -17.78 5.24
CA LEU A 187 -10.82 -16.83 5.58
C LEU A 187 -10.03 -17.26 6.83
N THR A 188 -10.69 -17.88 7.80
CA THR A 188 -10.01 -18.44 8.99
C THR A 188 -8.99 -19.52 8.61
N ASP A 189 -9.24 -20.29 7.55
CA ASP A 189 -8.30 -21.31 7.07
C ASP A 189 -7.06 -20.64 6.45
N VAL A 190 -7.26 -19.55 5.72
CA VAL A 190 -6.18 -18.72 5.16
C VAL A 190 -5.34 -18.10 6.27
N ASP A 191 -5.97 -17.47 7.26
CA ASP A 191 -5.29 -16.90 8.43
C ASP A 191 -4.49 -17.98 9.19
N THR A 192 -5.05 -19.18 9.33
CA THR A 192 -4.38 -20.30 9.99
C THR A 192 -3.15 -20.76 9.21
N GLU A 193 -3.24 -20.81 7.88
CA GLU A 193 -2.11 -21.18 7.01
C GLU A 193 -0.98 -20.14 7.08
N TRP A 194 -1.34 -18.87 6.93
CA TRP A 194 -0.39 -17.77 7.06
C TRP A 194 0.25 -17.75 8.44
N GLY A 195 -0.53 -17.88 9.51
CA GLY A 195 0.00 -17.96 10.87
C GLY A 195 0.95 -19.13 11.07
N ARG A 196 0.65 -20.31 10.50
CA ARG A 196 1.57 -21.45 10.53
C ARG A 196 2.88 -21.14 9.82
N SER A 197 2.84 -20.46 8.67
CA SER A 197 4.02 -20.16 7.85
C SER A 197 5.03 -19.26 8.56
N ILE A 198 4.55 -18.30 9.36
CA ILE A 198 5.38 -17.37 10.13
C ILE A 198 5.52 -17.77 11.61
N LYS A 199 4.96 -18.92 12.00
CA LYS A 199 4.94 -19.44 13.38
C LYS A 199 4.34 -18.45 14.39
N GLN A 200 3.32 -17.71 14.00
CA GLN A 200 2.62 -16.74 14.85
C GLN A 200 1.11 -16.87 14.66
N THR A 201 0.33 -16.53 15.68
CA THR A 201 -1.12 -16.42 15.55
C THR A 201 -1.45 -15.07 14.96
N LEU A 202 -2.11 -15.03 13.80
CA LEU A 202 -2.56 -13.77 13.16
C LEU A 202 -3.88 -13.23 13.73
N ASN A 203 -4.55 -14.03 14.55
CA ASN A 203 -5.79 -13.63 15.21
C ASN A 203 -5.49 -12.58 16.28
N GLY A 204 -5.91 -11.33 16.04
CA GLY A 204 -5.61 -10.17 16.91
C GLY A 204 -4.38 -9.35 16.50
N THR A 205 -3.70 -9.69 15.40
CA THR A 205 -2.58 -8.89 14.85
C THR A 205 -3.04 -7.99 13.71
N GLU A 206 -4.30 -7.55 13.75
CA GLU A 206 -4.97 -6.81 12.69
C GLU A 206 -4.08 -5.68 12.15
N ASP A 207 -3.54 -4.81 13.01
CA ASP A 207 -2.72 -3.67 12.59
C ASP A 207 -1.41 -4.02 11.84
N THR A 208 -1.02 -5.30 11.78
CA THR A 208 0.22 -5.79 11.15
C THR A 208 0.02 -6.43 9.78
N LEU A 209 -1.22 -6.52 9.28
CA LEU A 209 -1.51 -7.30 8.07
C LEU A 209 -1.93 -6.41 6.88
N TRP A 210 -1.28 -6.60 5.74
CA TRP A 210 -1.80 -6.16 4.45
C TRP A 210 -2.21 -7.40 3.65
N SER A 211 -3.50 -7.53 3.35
CA SER A 211 -4.07 -8.65 2.59
C SER A 211 -4.46 -8.23 1.19
N GLU A 212 -4.24 -9.12 0.23
CA GLU A 212 -4.62 -8.93 -1.16
C GLU A 212 -5.43 -10.12 -1.67
N VAL A 213 -6.44 -9.86 -2.51
CA VAL A 213 -7.29 -10.90 -3.07
C VAL A 213 -7.42 -10.73 -4.59
N LYS A 214 -7.01 -11.76 -5.33
CA LYS A 214 -7.24 -11.87 -6.77
C LYS A 214 -8.26 -12.96 -7.03
N VAL A 215 -9.19 -12.74 -7.96
CA VAL A 215 -10.19 -13.76 -8.31
C VAL A 215 -10.22 -13.97 -9.80
N GLU A 216 -10.06 -15.23 -10.20
CA GLU A 216 -10.20 -15.69 -11.56
C GLU A 216 -11.47 -16.51 -11.73
N LEU A 217 -12.15 -16.30 -12.85
CA LEU A 217 -13.33 -17.05 -13.23
C LEU A 217 -13.06 -17.82 -14.52
N LYS A 218 -13.32 -19.13 -14.50
CA LYS A 218 -13.26 -19.99 -15.68
C LYS A 218 -14.64 -20.61 -15.90
N ALA A 219 -15.31 -20.16 -16.96
CA ALA A 219 -16.56 -20.73 -17.43
C ALA A 219 -16.26 -21.91 -18.39
N ALA A 220 -16.91 -23.05 -18.18
CA ALA A 220 -16.81 -24.19 -19.08
C ALA A 220 -17.85 -24.08 -20.21
N GLY A 221 -17.45 -23.54 -21.36
CA GLY A 221 -18.27 -23.52 -22.59
C GLY A 221 -19.26 -22.34 -22.72
N LYS A 222 -20.13 -22.42 -23.75
CA LYS A 222 -21.11 -21.36 -24.10
C LYS A 222 -22.38 -21.42 -23.24
N ASP A 223 -22.79 -22.62 -22.82
CA ASP A 223 -23.86 -22.83 -21.84
C ASP A 223 -23.20 -23.16 -20.50
N VAL A 224 -23.06 -22.13 -19.67
CA VAL A 224 -22.33 -22.24 -18.41
C VAL A 224 -23.22 -22.96 -17.39
N GLU A 225 -23.12 -24.29 -17.35
CA GLU A 225 -23.76 -25.11 -16.32
C GLU A 225 -22.98 -25.08 -15.00
N SER A 226 -21.68 -24.81 -15.06
CA SER A 226 -20.79 -24.68 -13.92
C SER A 226 -19.76 -23.58 -14.12
N ILE A 227 -19.41 -22.89 -13.03
CA ILE A 227 -18.39 -21.85 -13.00
C ILE A 227 -17.35 -22.24 -11.98
N ARG A 228 -16.10 -22.26 -12.40
CA ARG A 228 -14.95 -22.44 -11.51
C ARG A 228 -14.40 -21.07 -11.13
N ILE A 229 -14.26 -20.86 -9.82
CA ILE A 229 -13.75 -19.62 -9.23
C ILE A 229 -12.48 -19.98 -8.46
N LYS A 230 -11.39 -19.29 -8.77
CA LYS A 230 -10.13 -19.38 -8.02
C LYS A 230 -9.88 -18.04 -7.36
N SER A 231 -9.79 -18.05 -6.03
CA SER A 231 -9.39 -16.91 -5.23
C SER A 231 -7.96 -17.11 -4.77
N TYR A 232 -7.09 -16.14 -5.03
CA TYR A 232 -5.71 -16.11 -4.59
C TYR A 232 -5.60 -15.06 -3.48
N PHE A 233 -5.03 -15.47 -2.36
CA PHE A 233 -4.78 -14.64 -1.19
C PHE A 233 -3.28 -14.46 -1.09
N ASP A 234 -2.85 -13.22 -1.25
CA ASP A 234 -1.48 -12.76 -1.04
C ASP A 234 -1.48 -11.82 0.18
N GLY A 235 -0.33 -11.63 0.82
CA GLY A 235 -0.27 -10.69 1.92
C GLY A 235 1.12 -10.42 2.45
N VAL A 236 1.22 -9.33 3.21
CA VAL A 236 2.43 -8.94 3.95
C VAL A 236 2.08 -8.87 5.41
N CYS A 237 2.87 -9.54 6.23
CA CYS A 237 2.82 -9.39 7.68
C CYS A 237 4.01 -8.53 8.13
N TRP A 238 3.71 -7.44 8.82
CA TRP A 238 4.70 -6.60 9.48
C TRP A 238 5.14 -7.30 10.78
N ALA A 239 6.40 -7.76 10.84
CA ALA A 239 6.97 -8.42 12.01
C ALA A 239 7.97 -7.51 12.75
N ASN A 240 8.33 -7.91 13.98
CA ASN A 240 9.15 -7.13 14.92
C ASN A 240 10.52 -6.64 14.39
N GLU A 241 11.08 -7.21 13.34
CA GLU A 241 12.40 -6.78 12.83
C GLU A 241 12.43 -6.73 11.29
N CYS A 242 11.32 -7.06 10.65
CA CYS A 242 11.23 -7.17 9.20
C CYS A 242 9.77 -7.19 8.74
N ALA A 243 9.56 -6.96 7.45
CA ALA A 243 8.32 -7.30 6.80
C ALA A 243 8.45 -8.70 6.18
N VAL A 244 7.39 -9.50 6.22
CA VAL A 244 7.37 -10.89 5.73
C VAL A 244 6.30 -11.04 4.67
N ASN A 245 6.71 -11.46 3.48
CA ASN A 245 5.78 -11.88 2.45
C ASN A 245 5.16 -13.22 2.84
N LEU A 246 3.84 -13.25 2.96
CA LEU A 246 3.09 -14.45 3.29
C LEU A 246 2.98 -15.36 2.05
N PRO A 247 2.98 -16.69 2.21
CA PRO A 247 2.83 -17.59 1.09
C PRO A 247 1.45 -17.40 0.47
N ARG A 248 1.38 -17.44 -0.87
CA ARG A 248 0.09 -17.39 -1.55
C ARG A 248 -0.77 -18.58 -1.14
N VAL A 249 -2.01 -18.31 -0.75
CA VAL A 249 -3.04 -19.34 -0.54
C VAL A 249 -4.04 -19.25 -1.70
N THR A 250 -4.35 -20.38 -2.32
CA THR A 250 -5.34 -20.45 -3.39
C THR A 250 -6.52 -21.29 -2.95
N LEU A 251 -7.70 -20.71 -3.01
CA LEU A 251 -8.98 -21.37 -2.79
C LEU A 251 -9.68 -21.55 -4.14
N GLU A 252 -9.94 -22.78 -4.53
CA GLU A 252 -10.66 -23.12 -5.74
C GLU A 252 -12.02 -23.73 -5.39
N MET A 253 -13.08 -23.19 -5.99
CA MET A 253 -14.45 -23.68 -5.84
C MET A 253 -15.14 -23.81 -7.20
N THR A 254 -16.17 -24.63 -7.25
CA THR A 254 -17.05 -24.76 -8.42
C THR A 254 -18.50 -24.55 -8.00
N LEU A 255 -19.20 -23.66 -8.70
CA LEU A 255 -20.62 -23.35 -8.50
C LEU A 255 -21.45 -23.85 -9.68
N GLU A 256 -22.55 -24.54 -9.40
CA GLU A 256 -23.41 -25.16 -10.43
C GLU A 256 -24.77 -24.47 -10.61
N ARG A 257 -25.16 -24.21 -11.86
CA ARG A 257 -26.44 -23.57 -12.20
C ARG A 257 -27.66 -24.39 -11.79
N LYS A 258 -27.58 -25.73 -11.93
CA LYS A 258 -28.69 -26.67 -11.62
C LYS A 258 -29.16 -26.60 -10.16
N SER A 259 -28.31 -26.08 -9.28
CA SER A 259 -28.58 -25.90 -7.86
C SER A 259 -28.94 -24.46 -7.47
N GLY A 260 -29.17 -23.60 -8.45
CA GLY A 260 -29.37 -22.17 -8.23
C GLY A 260 -28.07 -21.43 -7.86
N TRP A 261 -26.91 -21.92 -8.31
CA TRP A 261 -25.57 -21.42 -7.99
C TRP A 261 -25.16 -21.60 -6.52
N ASN A 262 -25.78 -22.54 -5.82
CA ASN A 262 -25.57 -22.77 -4.38
C ASN A 262 -24.72 -24.01 -4.09
N ARG A 263 -24.71 -24.99 -5.00
CA ARG A 263 -24.02 -26.26 -4.77
C ARG A 263 -22.55 -26.12 -5.11
N ILE A 264 -21.77 -26.35 -4.07
CA ILE A 264 -20.33 -26.51 -4.07
C ILE A 264 -20.06 -27.91 -4.59
N GLY A 265 -19.18 -28.04 -5.60
CA GLY A 265 -18.53 -29.32 -5.89
C GLY A 265 -17.58 -29.68 -4.75
N GLU A 266 -16.29 -29.43 -4.96
CA GLU A 266 -15.23 -29.57 -3.97
C GLU A 266 -14.57 -28.20 -3.77
N VAL A 267 -14.35 -27.78 -2.50
CA VAL A 267 -13.48 -26.64 -2.19
C VAL A 267 -12.11 -27.21 -1.94
N SER A 268 -11.13 -26.80 -2.75
CA SER A 268 -9.74 -27.18 -2.54
C SER A 268 -8.92 -25.96 -2.16
N MET A 269 -8.04 -26.13 -1.18
CA MET A 269 -7.11 -25.11 -0.75
C MET A 269 -5.69 -25.61 -0.99
N THR A 270 -4.87 -24.76 -1.59
CA THR A 270 -3.44 -25.02 -1.81
C THR A 270 -2.63 -23.82 -1.35
N SER A 271 -1.42 -24.05 -0.86
CA SER A 271 -0.54 -22.99 -0.38
C SER A 271 0.86 -23.15 -0.99
N GLU A 272 1.49 -22.03 -1.29
CA GLU A 272 2.92 -22.00 -1.58
C GLU A 272 3.73 -22.33 -0.31
N ILE A 273 4.94 -22.87 -0.50
CA ILE A 273 5.59 -23.64 0.57
C ILE A 273 6.20 -22.74 1.66
N GLN A 274 6.59 -21.48 1.36
CA GLN A 274 7.37 -20.67 2.30
C GLN A 274 7.09 -19.16 2.26
N ALA A 275 6.96 -18.57 3.45
CA ALA A 275 7.04 -17.13 3.67
C ALA A 275 8.47 -16.62 3.40
N THR A 276 8.61 -15.39 2.91
CA THR A 276 9.93 -14.81 2.56
C THR A 276 10.13 -13.48 3.28
N VAL A 277 11.27 -13.32 3.95
CA VAL A 277 11.65 -12.06 4.62
C VAL A 277 12.00 -11.01 3.56
N LEU A 278 11.54 -9.79 3.80
CA LEU A 278 11.76 -8.66 2.90
C LEU A 278 12.91 -7.80 3.37
N THR A 279 13.71 -7.36 2.41
CA THR A 279 14.83 -6.47 2.61
C THR A 279 14.57 -5.17 1.86
N LEU A 280 14.78 -4.04 2.51
CA LEU A 280 14.89 -2.74 1.83
C LEU A 280 16.06 -2.81 0.85
N SER A 281 15.89 -2.25 -0.34
CA SER A 281 16.94 -2.10 -1.37
C SER A 281 17.57 -0.73 -1.34
#